data_AF-A0A2S9ALQ1-F1
#
_entry.id   AF-A0A2S9ALQ1-F1
#
_cell.length_a   1.000
_cell.length_b   1.000
_cell.length_c   1.000
_cell.angle_alpha   90.00
_cell.angle_beta   90.00
_cell.angle_gamma   90.00
#
_symmetry.space_group_name_H-M   'P 1'
#
loop_
_entity.id
_entity.type
_entity.pdbx_description
1 polymer ?
#
loop_
_entity_poly.entity_id
_entity_poly.type
_entity_poly.pdbx_seq_one_letter_code
_entity_poly.pdbx_strand_id
1 'polypeptide(L)'
;MSYDLDVFGTLSLSARQLVDVLVEDRALHAQVDPGSGGISAVVRADSGEHCFILDGPTRLEREDLPEGRPDLTRLRVQYSISVTYDGQGETNTALALAFADRLAQRVKGTVVDWQTEPEPAAPALPPEPEYFLHLEWFRSLDDDGDAFAAHYVASAEEFFPRALPRTFGCWSPFAKFAKEGAAGVDRLYREECASQRMQISGRKPLLYGFLDEWSRDQIGERQRLGLVFDASTLLKPRLAGAVEAFFVDLARRTDSFFACADVRRSRYNPPVAMARWGEWAGLPRQAPWLSWLAPDYAALVQSHLTTGELRESDRGLLHVSRPSPAIPASATTEREPWIPEDFLPLQGDADDRRVATATARIMPERLRSTRGLTRSR
;
A
#
# COMPACT_ATOMS: atom_id res chain seq x y z
N MET A 1 -20.75 5.15 -23.80
CA MET A 1 -19.64 6.01 -23.35
C MET A 1 -20.24 7.13 -22.50
N SER A 2 -19.59 7.54 -21.42
CA SER A 2 -19.98 8.72 -20.65
C SER A 2 -19.08 9.90 -21.03
N TYR A 3 -19.59 11.12 -20.88
CA TYR A 3 -18.80 12.35 -20.91
C TYR A 3 -18.75 12.89 -19.49
N ASP A 4 -17.54 13.08 -18.96
CA ASP A 4 -17.33 13.38 -17.54
C ASP A 4 -16.57 14.71 -17.39
N LEU A 5 -17.18 15.66 -16.70
CA LEU A 5 -16.64 16.98 -16.40
C LEU A 5 -16.47 17.13 -14.90
N ASP A 6 -15.39 17.79 -14.47
CA ASP A 6 -15.23 18.17 -13.07
C ASP A 6 -15.17 19.69 -12.91
N VAL A 7 -15.88 20.21 -11.91
CA VAL A 7 -15.82 21.61 -11.51
C VAL A 7 -15.13 21.74 -10.16
N PHE A 8 -13.95 22.34 -10.15
CA PHE A 8 -13.18 22.58 -8.94
C PHE A 8 -13.42 24.00 -8.45
N GLY A 9 -13.78 24.19 -7.18
CA GLY A 9 -14.17 25.49 -6.62
C GLY A 9 -13.48 25.84 -5.31
N THR A 10 -13.47 27.13 -4.97
CA THR A 10 -13.05 27.60 -3.63
C THR A 10 -14.22 27.65 -2.65
N LEU A 11 -15.46 27.71 -3.15
CA LEU A 11 -16.69 27.81 -2.37
C LEU A 11 -17.56 26.57 -2.53
N SER A 12 -18.10 26.07 -1.43
CA SER A 12 -19.11 25.02 -1.42
C SER A 12 -20.51 25.63 -1.52
N LEU A 13 -21.38 25.07 -2.36
CA LEU A 13 -22.78 25.46 -2.50
C LEU A 13 -23.67 24.39 -1.86
N SER A 14 -24.70 24.83 -1.15
CA SER A 14 -25.78 23.94 -0.71
C SER A 14 -26.63 23.49 -1.89
N ALA A 15 -27.38 22.39 -1.73
CA ALA A 15 -28.31 21.89 -2.75
C ALA A 15 -29.26 22.97 -3.27
N ARG A 16 -29.80 23.83 -2.38
CA ARG A 16 -30.67 24.95 -2.77
C ARG A 16 -29.95 25.96 -3.67
N GLN A 17 -28.70 26.28 -3.36
CA GLN A 17 -27.90 27.19 -4.18
C GLN A 17 -27.49 26.57 -5.53
N LEU A 18 -27.32 25.24 -5.59
CA LEU A 18 -27.12 24.52 -6.85
C LEU A 18 -28.37 24.56 -7.73
N VAL A 19 -29.55 24.40 -7.13
CA VAL A 19 -30.84 24.58 -7.82
C VAL A 19 -30.94 26.00 -8.39
N ASP A 20 -30.53 27.02 -7.64
CA ASP A 20 -30.54 28.41 -8.14
C ASP A 20 -29.65 28.55 -9.40
N VAL A 21 -28.48 27.91 -9.45
CA VAL A 21 -27.59 27.91 -10.64
C VAL A 21 -28.23 27.17 -11.82
N LEU A 22 -28.99 26.10 -11.56
CA LEU A 22 -29.71 25.36 -12.60
C LEU A 22 -30.86 26.18 -13.18
N VAL A 23 -31.65 26.86 -12.33
CA VAL A 23 -32.84 27.64 -12.74
C VAL A 23 -32.48 28.90 -13.52
N GLU A 24 -31.24 29.42 -13.39
CA GLU A 24 -30.71 30.45 -14.29
C GLU A 24 -30.72 29.99 -15.77
N ASP A 25 -30.64 28.69 -16.00
CA ASP A 25 -30.86 28.06 -17.30
C ASP A 25 -32.31 27.59 -17.40
N ARG A 26 -33.12 28.33 -18.16
CA ARG A 26 -34.53 27.98 -18.39
C ARG A 26 -34.71 26.62 -19.08
N ALA A 27 -33.63 25.99 -19.55
CA ALA A 27 -33.66 24.66 -20.13
C ALA A 27 -33.45 23.52 -19.12
N LEU A 28 -33.06 23.78 -17.86
CA LEU A 28 -32.68 22.73 -16.90
C LEU A 28 -33.46 22.80 -15.57
N HIS A 29 -33.86 21.63 -15.07
CA HIS A 29 -34.50 21.46 -13.77
C HIS A 29 -33.71 20.43 -12.94
N ALA A 30 -33.60 20.68 -11.63
CA ALA A 30 -33.07 19.69 -10.69
C ALA A 30 -34.17 18.71 -10.26
N GLN A 31 -33.86 17.42 -10.31
CA GLN A 31 -34.57 16.42 -9.55
C GLN A 31 -33.86 16.26 -8.20
N VAL A 32 -34.58 16.55 -7.12
CA VAL A 32 -34.04 16.47 -5.74
C VAL A 32 -34.48 15.15 -5.13
N ASP A 33 -33.55 14.42 -4.55
CA ASP A 33 -33.84 13.20 -3.81
C ASP A 33 -34.58 13.54 -2.49
N PRO A 34 -35.79 13.02 -2.26
CA PRO A 34 -36.57 13.33 -1.06
C PRO A 34 -35.90 12.89 0.25
N GLY A 35 -35.03 11.88 0.21
CA GLY A 35 -34.35 11.34 1.40
C GLY A 35 -33.14 12.16 1.84
N SER A 36 -32.26 12.50 0.90
CA SER A 36 -31.01 13.22 1.16
C SER A 36 -31.12 14.73 0.99
N GLY A 37 -32.13 15.23 0.27
CA GLY A 37 -32.23 16.64 -0.13
C GLY A 37 -31.15 17.06 -1.14
N GLY A 38 -30.37 16.12 -1.66
CA GLY A 38 -29.37 16.33 -2.71
C GLY A 38 -29.99 16.31 -4.11
N ILE A 39 -29.24 16.77 -5.11
CA ILE A 39 -29.66 16.69 -6.52
C ILE A 39 -29.36 15.28 -7.01
N SER A 40 -30.39 14.52 -7.39
CA SER A 40 -30.23 13.14 -7.88
C SER A 40 -29.98 13.07 -9.39
N ALA A 41 -30.51 14.04 -10.13
CA ALA A 41 -30.36 14.16 -11.57
C ALA A 41 -30.70 15.58 -12.03
N VAL A 42 -30.15 15.98 -13.18
CA VAL A 42 -30.57 17.19 -13.89
C VAL A 42 -31.34 16.76 -15.13
N VAL A 43 -32.55 17.30 -15.27
CA VAL A 43 -33.48 17.00 -16.36
C VAL A 43 -33.74 18.24 -17.20
N ARG A 44 -34.18 18.04 -18.45
CA ARG A 44 -34.63 19.14 -19.29
C ARG A 44 -35.95 19.72 -18.80
N ALA A 45 -36.07 21.04 -18.80
CA ALA A 45 -37.27 21.75 -18.35
C ALA A 45 -38.51 21.49 -19.24
N ASP A 46 -38.30 21.25 -20.53
CA ASP A 46 -39.37 21.11 -21.53
C ASP A 46 -39.89 19.67 -21.67
N SER A 47 -39.00 18.67 -21.62
CA SER A 47 -39.38 17.25 -21.77
C SER A 47 -39.37 16.46 -20.46
N GLY A 48 -38.67 16.94 -19.42
CA GLY A 48 -38.42 16.17 -18.20
C GLY A 48 -37.45 15.00 -18.40
N GLU A 49 -36.83 14.87 -19.57
CA GLU A 49 -35.86 13.81 -19.87
C GLU A 49 -34.55 14.07 -19.13
N HIS A 50 -33.89 12.98 -18.74
CA HIS A 50 -32.58 13.04 -18.08
C HIS A 50 -31.53 13.69 -18.98
N CYS A 51 -30.77 14.63 -18.43
CA CYS A 51 -29.72 15.34 -19.14
C CYS A 51 -28.35 14.88 -18.64
N PHE A 52 -28.07 15.07 -17.34
CA PHE A 52 -26.80 14.64 -16.72
C PHE A 52 -26.96 14.46 -15.21
N ILE A 53 -26.01 13.75 -14.61
CA ILE A 53 -25.89 13.55 -13.17
C ILE A 53 -24.92 14.59 -12.62
N LEU A 54 -25.25 15.17 -11.46
CA LEU A 54 -24.38 16.07 -10.72
C LEU A 54 -24.11 15.47 -9.34
N ASP A 55 -22.84 15.21 -9.04
CA ASP A 55 -22.38 14.77 -7.73
C ASP A 55 -21.51 15.85 -7.05
N GLY A 56 -21.49 15.84 -5.72
CA GLY A 56 -20.81 16.83 -4.89
C GLY A 56 -21.75 17.83 -4.18
N PRO A 57 -21.20 18.78 -3.40
CA PRO A 57 -19.78 19.11 -3.30
C PRO A 57 -18.97 18.09 -2.50
N THR A 58 -17.89 17.59 -3.10
CA THR A 58 -16.88 16.77 -2.42
C THR A 58 -15.74 17.67 -1.94
N ARG A 59 -15.40 17.62 -0.65
CA ARG A 59 -14.29 18.40 -0.11
C ARG A 59 -12.95 17.80 -0.57
N LEU A 60 -12.09 18.64 -1.13
CA LEU A 60 -10.77 18.27 -1.61
C LEU A 60 -9.71 18.50 -0.53
N GLU A 61 -8.90 17.48 -0.31
CA GLU A 61 -7.58 17.59 0.29
C GLU A 61 -6.53 17.81 -0.80
N ARG A 62 -5.31 18.20 -0.42
CA ARG A 62 -4.22 18.46 -1.39
C ARG A 62 -3.90 17.21 -2.21
N GLU A 63 -4.13 16.07 -1.60
CA GLU A 63 -3.89 14.73 -2.11
C GLU A 63 -4.96 14.23 -3.07
N ASP A 64 -6.16 14.82 -3.03
CA ASP A 64 -7.29 14.44 -3.90
C ASP A 64 -7.24 15.22 -5.23
N LEU A 65 -6.26 16.13 -5.39
CA LEU A 65 -6.05 16.89 -6.60
C LEU A 65 -5.34 16.04 -7.66
N PRO A 66 -5.75 16.15 -8.93
CA PRO A 66 -5.09 15.42 -10.02
C PRO A 66 -3.61 15.81 -10.12
N GLU A 67 -2.77 14.80 -10.38
CA GLU A 67 -1.34 15.01 -10.57
C GLU A 67 -1.07 15.93 -11.77
N GLY A 68 -0.03 16.77 -11.67
CA GLY A 68 0.31 17.71 -12.75
C GLY A 68 -0.60 18.94 -12.86
N ARG A 69 -1.55 19.14 -11.93
CA ARG A 69 -2.47 20.30 -11.90
C ARG A 69 -2.21 21.26 -10.73
N PRO A 70 -1.08 21.98 -10.72
CA PRO A 70 -0.77 22.94 -9.66
C PRO A 70 -1.77 24.11 -9.61
N ASP A 71 -2.44 24.40 -10.73
CA ASP A 71 -3.52 25.38 -10.85
C ASP A 71 -4.70 25.08 -9.90
N LEU A 72 -4.97 23.80 -9.61
CA LEU A 72 -6.08 23.38 -8.76
C LEU A 72 -5.76 23.41 -7.26
N THR A 73 -4.51 23.64 -6.86
CA THR A 73 -4.06 23.57 -5.45
C THR A 73 -4.75 24.51 -4.46
N ARG A 74 -5.37 25.59 -4.97
CA ARG A 74 -6.11 26.56 -4.15
C ARG A 74 -7.59 26.23 -4.00
N LEU A 75 -8.08 25.26 -4.78
CA LEU A 75 -9.46 24.83 -4.78
C LEU A 75 -9.69 23.85 -3.62
N ARG A 76 -10.92 23.76 -3.15
CA ARG A 76 -11.30 23.09 -1.88
C ARG A 76 -12.50 22.17 -2.03
N VAL A 77 -13.23 22.29 -3.13
CA VAL A 77 -14.36 21.43 -3.45
C VAL A 77 -14.33 21.01 -4.91
N GLN A 78 -14.88 19.82 -5.18
CA GLN A 78 -15.11 19.27 -6.52
C GLN A 78 -16.60 18.95 -6.67
N TYR A 79 -17.13 19.21 -7.85
CA TYR A 79 -18.39 18.67 -8.33
C TYR A 79 -18.11 17.84 -9.57
N SER A 80 -18.72 16.67 -9.67
CA SER A 80 -18.57 15.80 -10.84
C SER A 80 -19.86 15.81 -11.64
N ILE A 81 -19.76 15.98 -12.95
CA ILE A 81 -20.88 16.04 -13.89
C ILE A 81 -20.69 14.92 -14.90
N SER A 82 -21.62 13.99 -14.93
CA SER A 82 -21.58 12.83 -15.83
C SER A 82 -22.76 12.84 -16.79
N VAL A 83 -22.46 12.86 -18.08
CA VAL A 83 -23.44 12.78 -19.18
C VAL A 83 -23.42 11.38 -19.76
N THR A 84 -24.58 10.73 -19.81
CA THR A 84 -24.72 9.42 -20.46
C THR A 84 -25.02 9.62 -21.95
N TYR A 85 -24.35 8.90 -22.85
CA TYR A 85 -24.72 8.91 -24.26
C TYR A 85 -25.96 8.04 -24.52
N ASP A 86 -27.12 8.67 -24.67
CA ASP A 86 -28.40 8.05 -25.01
C ASP A 86 -29.05 8.71 -26.24
N GLY A 87 -28.34 8.77 -27.37
CA GLY A 87 -28.86 9.34 -28.63
C GLY A 87 -29.05 10.87 -28.63
N GLN A 88 -29.09 11.51 -27.45
CA GLN A 88 -29.11 12.96 -27.23
C GLN A 88 -27.78 13.48 -26.64
N GLY A 89 -26.73 12.66 -26.65
CA GLY A 89 -25.47 12.91 -25.96
C GLY A 89 -24.80 14.24 -26.33
N GLU A 90 -24.85 14.68 -27.59
CA GLU A 90 -24.27 15.97 -28.01
C GLU A 90 -24.99 17.17 -27.39
N THR A 91 -26.33 17.17 -27.45
CA THR A 91 -27.16 18.22 -26.84
C THR A 91 -26.97 18.28 -25.33
N ASN A 92 -27.00 17.12 -24.66
CA ASN A 92 -26.81 17.01 -23.22
C ASN A 92 -25.40 17.41 -22.79
N THR A 93 -24.38 17.12 -23.60
CA THR A 93 -22.99 17.55 -23.36
C THR A 93 -22.87 19.07 -23.45
N ALA A 94 -23.49 19.70 -24.45
CA ALA A 94 -23.49 21.16 -24.56
C ALA A 94 -24.17 21.85 -23.37
N LEU A 95 -25.29 21.28 -22.88
CA LEU A 95 -25.96 21.77 -21.67
C LEU A 95 -25.12 21.57 -20.41
N ALA A 96 -24.45 20.42 -20.28
CA ALA A 96 -23.55 20.11 -19.17
C ALA A 96 -22.35 21.06 -19.13
N LEU A 97 -21.71 21.34 -20.27
CA LEU A 97 -20.62 22.31 -20.40
C LEU A 97 -21.07 23.71 -19.98
N ALA A 98 -22.21 24.18 -20.50
CA ALA A 98 -22.74 25.50 -20.17
C ALA A 98 -23.08 25.62 -18.67
N PHE A 99 -23.61 24.55 -18.07
CA PHE A 99 -23.86 24.49 -16.63
C PHE A 99 -22.55 24.49 -15.82
N ALA A 100 -21.56 23.69 -16.22
CA ALA A 100 -20.26 23.61 -15.58
C ALA A 100 -19.57 24.98 -15.52
N ASP A 101 -19.60 25.74 -16.62
CA ASP A 101 -19.04 27.09 -16.69
C ASP A 101 -19.71 28.05 -15.70
N ARG A 102 -21.04 28.02 -15.60
CA ARG A 102 -21.79 28.86 -14.63
C ARG A 102 -21.49 28.43 -13.20
N LEU A 103 -21.46 27.13 -12.95
CA LEU A 103 -21.10 26.59 -11.64
C LEU A 103 -19.71 27.07 -11.24
N ALA A 104 -18.71 26.95 -12.13
CA ALA A 104 -17.35 27.42 -11.93
C ALA A 104 -17.30 28.91 -11.57
N GLN A 105 -18.04 29.76 -12.29
CA GLN A 105 -18.16 31.19 -11.95
C GLN A 105 -18.72 31.40 -10.54
N ARG A 106 -19.77 30.65 -10.17
CA ARG A 106 -20.42 30.76 -8.86
C ARG A 106 -19.53 30.32 -7.71
N VAL A 107 -18.72 29.28 -7.93
CA VAL A 107 -17.81 28.72 -6.91
C VAL A 107 -16.40 29.30 -6.94
N LYS A 108 -16.17 30.32 -7.81
CA LYS A 108 -14.86 30.92 -8.09
C LYS A 108 -13.83 29.83 -8.39
N GLY A 109 -14.14 29.05 -9.42
CA GLY A 109 -13.50 27.80 -9.76
C GLY A 109 -13.10 27.70 -11.22
N THR A 110 -12.76 26.47 -11.60
CA THR A 110 -12.33 26.07 -12.94
C THR A 110 -13.08 24.80 -13.33
N VAL A 111 -13.53 24.75 -14.58
CA VAL A 111 -14.02 23.51 -15.21
C VAL A 111 -12.82 22.76 -15.76
N VAL A 112 -12.79 21.44 -15.54
CA VAL A 112 -11.83 20.53 -16.13
C VAL A 112 -12.59 19.54 -17.00
N ASP A 113 -12.24 19.55 -18.27
CA ASP A 113 -12.77 18.63 -19.27
C ASP A 113 -11.72 17.58 -19.59
N TRP A 114 -11.90 16.37 -19.06
CA TRP A 114 -10.92 15.29 -19.17
C TRP A 114 -10.79 14.72 -20.59
N GLN A 115 -11.75 15.01 -21.47
CA GLN A 115 -11.80 14.51 -22.84
C GLN A 115 -11.12 15.49 -23.81
N THR A 116 -11.10 16.79 -23.49
CA THR A 116 -10.54 17.83 -24.37
C THR A 116 -9.30 18.52 -23.84
N GLU A 117 -9.08 18.54 -22.52
CA GLU A 117 -7.86 19.12 -21.98
C GLU A 117 -6.64 18.25 -22.31
N PRO A 118 -5.52 18.87 -22.72
CA PRO A 118 -4.28 18.13 -22.88
C PRO A 118 -3.88 17.53 -21.53
N GLU A 119 -3.49 16.25 -21.53
CA GLU A 119 -2.96 15.62 -20.32
C GLU A 119 -1.86 16.52 -19.75
N PRO A 120 -1.96 16.93 -18.47
CA PRO A 120 -0.94 17.77 -17.87
C PRO A 120 0.41 17.08 -18.04
N ALA A 121 1.42 17.86 -18.45
CA ALA A 121 2.77 17.34 -18.61
C ALA A 121 3.17 16.64 -17.30
N ALA A 122 3.42 15.34 -17.38
CA ALA A 122 3.76 14.54 -16.21
C ALA A 122 4.88 15.27 -15.47
N PRO A 123 4.68 15.63 -14.18
CA PRO A 123 5.74 16.27 -13.43
C PRO A 123 6.97 15.38 -13.49
N ALA A 124 8.14 15.98 -13.70
CA ALA A 124 9.39 15.24 -13.70
C ALA A 124 9.44 14.39 -12.43
N LEU A 125 9.39 13.07 -12.59
CA LEU A 125 9.39 12.16 -11.47
C LEU A 125 10.63 12.49 -10.63
N PRO A 126 10.48 12.70 -9.31
CA PRO A 126 11.64 12.87 -8.47
C PRO A 126 12.56 11.66 -8.69
N PRO A 127 13.89 11.86 -8.69
CA PRO A 127 14.82 10.77 -8.95
C PRO A 127 14.50 9.61 -8.00
N GLU A 128 14.36 8.41 -8.58
CA GLU A 128 14.07 7.22 -7.80
C GLU A 128 15.21 6.97 -6.81
N PRO A 129 14.92 6.56 -5.56
CA PRO A 129 15.98 6.19 -4.64
C PRO A 129 16.87 5.11 -5.26
N GLU A 130 18.19 5.28 -5.18
CA GLU A 130 19.15 4.27 -5.65
C GLU A 130 19.07 2.99 -4.83
N TYR A 131 18.63 3.11 -3.57
CA TYR A 131 18.63 2.04 -2.59
C TYR A 131 17.36 2.01 -1.75
N PHE A 132 16.92 0.79 -1.45
CA PHE A 132 15.69 0.49 -0.74
C PHE A 132 15.99 -0.41 0.45
N LEU A 133 15.48 -0.04 1.63
CA LEU A 133 15.56 -0.88 2.80
C LEU A 133 14.28 -1.72 2.85
N HIS A 134 14.45 -3.03 2.74
CA HIS A 134 13.38 -4.02 2.85
C HIS A 134 13.36 -4.56 4.27
N LEU A 135 12.19 -4.53 4.90
CA LEU A 135 11.93 -5.24 6.15
C LEU A 135 10.84 -6.27 5.91
N GLU A 136 11.07 -7.49 6.38
CA GLU A 136 10.13 -8.60 6.24
C GLU A 136 10.00 -9.37 7.53
N TRP A 137 8.77 -9.71 7.90
CA TRP A 137 8.46 -10.56 9.04
C TRP A 137 7.61 -11.72 8.58
N PHE A 138 7.92 -12.91 9.10
CA PHE A 138 7.24 -14.15 8.78
C PHE A 138 6.81 -14.84 10.07
N ARG A 139 5.53 -15.18 10.15
CA ARG A 139 4.94 -15.93 11.27
C ARG A 139 4.10 -17.09 10.74
N SER A 140 3.90 -18.09 11.59
CA SER A 140 2.95 -19.16 11.30
C SER A 140 1.53 -18.60 11.25
N LEU A 141 0.68 -19.17 10.40
CA LEU A 141 -0.73 -18.86 10.41
C LEU A 141 -1.38 -19.58 11.61
N ASP A 142 -1.89 -18.82 12.58
CA ASP A 142 -2.50 -19.35 13.81
C ASP A 142 -3.89 -18.71 14.07
N ASP A 143 -4.49 -18.97 15.23
CA ASP A 143 -5.82 -18.43 15.58
C ASP A 143 -5.82 -16.91 15.80
N ASP A 144 -4.65 -16.31 16.04
CA ASP A 144 -4.45 -14.86 16.25
C ASP A 144 -3.88 -14.18 14.99
N GLY A 145 -4.06 -14.79 13.81
CA GLY A 145 -3.54 -14.28 12.54
C GLY A 145 -4.14 -12.92 12.16
N ASP A 146 -5.33 -12.62 12.65
CA ASP A 146 -6.05 -11.37 12.39
C ASP A 146 -5.54 -10.19 13.25
N ALA A 147 -4.68 -10.45 14.25
CA ALA A 147 -4.05 -9.44 15.10
C ALA A 147 -2.75 -8.85 14.52
N PHE A 148 -2.27 -9.35 13.38
CA PHE A 148 -0.99 -8.93 12.81
C PHE A 148 -0.94 -7.42 12.52
N ALA A 149 -2.02 -6.84 12.00
CA ALA A 149 -2.12 -5.41 11.73
C ALA A 149 -2.02 -4.55 13.00
N ALA A 150 -2.70 -4.94 14.08
CA ALA A 150 -2.61 -4.23 15.36
C ALA A 150 -1.18 -4.20 15.91
N HIS A 151 -0.49 -5.34 15.87
CA HIS A 151 0.90 -5.43 16.34
C HIS A 151 1.85 -4.56 15.50
N TYR A 152 1.68 -4.54 14.18
CA TYR A 152 2.44 -3.66 13.29
C TYR A 152 2.26 -2.19 13.64
N VAL A 153 1.00 -1.73 13.78
CA VAL A 153 0.74 -0.31 14.06
C VAL A 153 1.27 0.07 15.44
N ALA A 154 1.03 -0.76 16.47
CA ALA A 154 1.51 -0.49 17.82
C ALA A 154 3.04 -0.38 17.89
N SER A 155 3.76 -1.29 17.21
CA SER A 155 5.23 -1.24 17.13
C SER A 155 5.72 0.01 16.40
N ALA A 156 5.05 0.38 15.31
CA ALA A 156 5.37 1.59 14.56
C ALA A 156 5.12 2.86 15.39
N GLU A 157 4.01 2.97 16.11
CA GLU A 157 3.71 4.12 16.98
C GLU A 157 4.77 4.30 18.08
N GLU A 158 5.25 3.20 18.66
CA GLU A 158 6.20 3.23 19.78
C GLU A 158 7.63 3.51 19.34
N PHE A 159 8.14 2.79 18.34
CA PHE A 159 9.56 2.80 18.00
C PHE A 159 9.89 3.57 16.73
N PHE A 160 8.98 3.58 15.76
CA PHE A 160 9.27 4.19 14.46
C PHE A 160 8.02 4.73 13.74
N PRO A 161 7.46 5.89 14.18
CA PRO A 161 6.22 6.43 13.63
C PRO A 161 6.25 6.74 12.13
N ARG A 162 7.45 6.81 11.55
CA ARG A 162 7.69 6.94 10.11
C ARG A 162 7.33 5.68 9.30
N ALA A 163 7.10 4.56 9.97
CA ALA A 163 6.56 3.33 9.38
C ALA A 163 5.03 3.27 9.42
N LEU A 164 4.33 4.26 9.98
CA LEU A 164 2.87 4.26 9.97
C LEU A 164 2.33 4.44 8.55
N PRO A 165 1.22 3.77 8.21
CA PRO A 165 0.60 3.92 6.91
C PRO A 165 0.07 5.35 6.76
N ARG A 166 0.09 5.87 5.53
CA ARG A 166 -0.69 7.03 5.13
C ARG A 166 -2.07 6.58 4.65
N THR A 167 -2.09 5.56 3.80
CA THR A 167 -3.29 4.88 3.33
C THR A 167 -3.13 3.37 3.42
N PHE A 168 -4.24 2.66 3.60
CA PHE A 168 -4.26 1.21 3.70
C PHE A 168 -5.59 0.64 3.18
N GLY A 169 -5.58 -0.59 2.69
CA GLY A 169 -6.81 -1.28 2.26
C GLY A 169 -6.54 -2.49 1.37
N CYS A 170 -7.55 -3.32 1.18
CA CYS A 170 -7.48 -4.49 0.29
C CYS A 170 -7.81 -4.12 -1.18
N TRP A 171 -8.60 -3.05 -1.41
CA TRP A 171 -8.91 -2.49 -2.73
C TRP A 171 -9.01 -0.96 -2.68
N SER A 172 -8.89 -0.33 -3.85
CA SER A 172 -9.13 1.11 -4.01
C SER A 172 -10.63 1.43 -3.92
N PRO A 173 -11.06 2.52 -3.26
CA PRO A 173 -10.22 3.53 -2.60
C PRO A 173 -9.69 3.07 -1.24
N PHE A 174 -8.41 3.37 -0.95
CA PHE A 174 -7.79 3.05 0.33
C PHE A 174 -8.25 4.00 1.45
N ALA A 175 -8.41 3.44 2.64
CA ALA A 175 -8.67 4.19 3.86
C ALA A 175 -7.47 5.06 4.23
N LYS A 176 -7.72 6.24 4.81
CA LYS A 176 -6.68 7.21 5.25
C LYS A 176 -6.39 7.01 6.74
N PHE A 177 -5.13 6.75 7.11
CA PHE A 177 -4.73 6.53 8.51
C PHE A 177 -5.01 7.75 9.41
N ALA A 178 -4.87 8.97 8.88
CA ALA A 178 -5.18 10.18 9.63
C ALA A 178 -6.65 10.28 10.07
N LYS A 179 -7.56 9.60 9.37
CA LYS A 179 -8.99 9.56 9.68
C LYS A 179 -9.34 8.36 10.55
N GLU A 180 -8.84 7.19 10.18
CA GLU A 180 -9.25 5.91 10.77
C GLU A 180 -8.40 5.48 11.99
N GLY A 181 -7.16 5.99 12.08
CA GLY A 181 -6.21 5.66 13.14
C GLY A 181 -5.87 4.17 13.24
N ALA A 182 -5.20 3.76 14.32
CA ALA A 182 -4.81 2.38 14.57
C ALA A 182 -6.00 1.40 14.60
N ALA A 183 -7.10 1.82 15.23
CA ALA A 183 -8.32 1.01 15.34
C ALA A 183 -8.91 0.67 13.97
N GLY A 184 -8.87 1.62 13.02
CA GLY A 184 -9.38 1.35 11.68
C GLY A 184 -8.47 0.45 10.84
N VAL A 185 -7.15 0.47 11.05
CA VAL A 185 -6.24 -0.49 10.40
C VAL A 185 -6.53 -1.91 10.89
N ASP A 186 -6.63 -2.09 12.21
CA ASP A 186 -6.94 -3.38 12.81
C ASP A 186 -8.30 -3.90 12.34
N ARG A 187 -9.36 -3.08 12.45
CA ARG A 187 -10.71 -3.43 11.98
C ARG A 187 -10.71 -3.85 10.51
N LEU A 188 -10.15 -3.03 9.62
CA LEU A 188 -10.17 -3.32 8.18
C LEU A 188 -9.43 -4.63 7.89
N TYR A 189 -8.28 -4.86 8.52
CA TYR A 189 -7.54 -6.09 8.33
C TYR A 189 -8.34 -7.32 8.78
N ARG A 190 -8.94 -7.26 9.98
CA ARG A 190 -9.78 -8.34 10.53
C ARG A 190 -11.05 -8.59 9.75
N GLU A 191 -11.68 -7.56 9.19
CA GLU A 191 -13.00 -7.71 8.57
C GLU A 191 -12.91 -7.96 7.05
N GLU A 192 -11.94 -7.35 6.37
CA GLU A 192 -11.90 -7.30 4.89
C GLU A 192 -10.74 -8.10 4.28
N CYS A 193 -9.68 -8.37 5.04
CA CYS A 193 -8.44 -8.94 4.52
C CYS A 193 -8.24 -10.42 4.90
N ALA A 194 -9.35 -11.15 5.09
CA ALA A 194 -9.34 -12.59 5.34
C ALA A 194 -8.77 -13.38 4.15
N SER A 195 -9.07 -12.98 2.92
CA SER A 195 -8.67 -13.66 1.68
C SER A 195 -7.88 -12.79 0.72
N GLN A 196 -7.58 -11.56 1.13
CA GLN A 196 -6.86 -10.58 0.33
C GLN A 196 -5.80 -9.89 1.17
N ARG A 197 -4.68 -9.60 0.53
CA ARG A 197 -3.59 -8.84 1.13
C ARG A 197 -3.99 -7.38 1.33
N MET A 198 -3.73 -6.85 2.52
CA MET A 198 -3.83 -5.42 2.77
C MET A 198 -2.61 -4.70 2.18
N GLN A 199 -2.85 -3.73 1.31
CA GLN A 199 -1.82 -2.83 0.81
C GLN A 199 -1.62 -1.66 1.76
N ILE A 200 -0.37 -1.22 1.90
CA ILE A 200 0.01 -0.04 2.68
C ILE A 200 0.78 0.91 1.77
N SER A 201 0.42 2.19 1.81
CA SER A 201 1.23 3.27 1.25
C SER A 201 1.60 4.24 2.35
N GLY A 202 2.86 4.67 2.40
CA GLY A 202 3.39 5.50 3.47
C GLY A 202 3.62 6.96 3.08
N ARG A 203 4.28 7.68 3.98
CA ARG A 203 5.02 8.91 3.66
C ARG A 203 6.51 8.59 3.78
N LYS A 204 7.35 9.20 2.93
CA LYS A 204 8.82 9.04 3.01
C LYS A 204 9.27 9.16 4.48
N PRO A 205 9.99 8.17 5.02
CA PRO A 205 10.76 7.15 4.31
C PRO A 205 9.95 5.93 3.82
N LEU A 206 8.77 5.64 4.37
CA LEU A 206 7.97 4.48 3.96
C LEU A 206 7.39 4.75 2.56
N LEU A 207 7.74 3.88 1.61
CA LEU A 207 7.24 3.97 0.24
C LEU A 207 5.94 3.18 0.13
N TYR A 208 6.00 1.90 0.45
CA TYR A 208 4.85 1.00 0.47
C TYR A 208 5.12 -0.20 1.37
N GLY A 209 4.08 -0.97 1.61
CA GLY A 209 4.16 -2.25 2.28
C GLY A 209 2.91 -3.07 2.05
N PHE A 210 2.85 -4.23 2.69
CA PHE A 210 1.67 -5.08 2.66
C PHE A 210 1.65 -6.05 3.84
N LEU A 211 0.45 -6.49 4.20
CA LEU A 211 0.21 -7.63 5.08
C LEU A 211 -0.55 -8.68 4.29
N ASP A 212 0.01 -9.90 4.22
CA ASP A 212 -0.70 -11.04 3.67
C ASP A 212 -2.00 -11.29 4.44
N GLU A 213 -2.93 -11.94 3.76
CA GLU A 213 -4.21 -12.41 4.29
C GLU A 213 -4.06 -13.35 5.50
N TRP A 214 -5.14 -13.55 6.25
CA TRP A 214 -5.13 -14.31 7.52
C TRP A 214 -6.08 -15.52 7.58
N SER A 215 -6.89 -15.81 6.56
CA SER A 215 -7.78 -16.98 6.59
C SER A 215 -7.02 -18.30 6.43
N ARG A 216 -7.46 -19.31 7.20
CA ARG A 216 -7.01 -20.71 7.11
C ARG A 216 -7.48 -21.45 5.86
N ASP A 217 -8.44 -20.88 5.13
CA ASP A 217 -8.91 -21.44 3.85
C ASP A 217 -7.85 -21.33 2.75
N GLN A 218 -6.79 -20.57 2.99
CA GLN A 218 -5.70 -20.40 2.05
C GLN A 218 -4.77 -21.61 1.99
N ILE A 219 -4.00 -21.66 0.90
CA ILE A 219 -2.96 -22.68 0.71
C ILE A 219 -1.73 -22.38 1.58
N GLY A 220 -1.47 -21.11 1.87
CA GLY A 220 -0.33 -20.67 2.65
C GLY A 220 -0.42 -21.05 4.13
N GLU A 221 0.68 -21.58 4.68
CA GLU A 221 0.80 -21.94 6.10
C GLU A 221 1.46 -20.82 6.94
N ARG A 222 1.68 -19.65 6.35
CA ARG A 222 2.36 -18.51 6.97
C ARG A 222 1.73 -17.18 6.57
N GLN A 223 1.95 -16.18 7.40
CA GLN A 223 1.69 -14.79 7.07
C GLN A 223 3.00 -14.03 6.88
N ARG A 224 2.96 -12.99 6.06
CA ARG A 224 4.08 -12.08 5.81
C ARG A 224 3.63 -10.64 5.97
N LEU A 225 4.46 -9.86 6.63
CA LEU A 225 4.45 -8.40 6.55
C LEU A 225 5.71 -7.98 5.79
N GLY A 226 5.56 -7.15 4.75
CA GLY A 226 6.66 -6.58 4.00
C GLY A 226 6.57 -5.07 3.95
N LEU A 227 7.65 -4.37 4.31
CA LEU A 227 7.74 -2.90 4.23
C LEU A 227 8.97 -2.51 3.41
N VAL A 228 8.81 -1.50 2.55
CA VAL A 228 9.89 -0.95 1.72
C VAL A 228 10.07 0.53 2.00
N PHE A 229 11.29 0.89 2.41
CA PHE A 229 11.67 2.26 2.72
C PHE A 229 12.70 2.80 1.72
N ASP A 230 12.67 4.12 1.52
CA ASP A 230 13.74 4.87 0.87
C ASP A 230 15.00 4.86 1.75
N ALA A 231 15.97 4.01 1.42
CA ALA A 231 17.14 3.82 2.26
C ALA A 231 17.98 5.10 2.38
N SER A 232 18.02 5.94 1.34
CA SER A 232 18.81 7.18 1.32
C SER A 232 18.44 8.12 2.48
N THR A 233 17.19 8.05 2.94
CA THR A 233 16.68 8.85 4.06
C THR A 233 16.96 8.23 5.43
N LEU A 234 17.34 6.95 5.49
CA LEU A 234 17.48 6.13 6.69
C LEU A 234 18.94 5.82 7.09
N LEU A 235 19.92 6.04 6.21
CA LEU A 235 21.35 5.76 6.47
C LEU A 235 22.01 6.65 7.55
N LYS A 236 21.23 7.41 8.33
CA LYS A 236 21.72 8.18 9.48
C LYS A 236 21.76 7.26 10.72
N PRO A 237 22.85 7.24 11.52
CA PRO A 237 22.99 6.31 12.65
C PRO A 237 21.80 6.29 13.62
N ARG A 238 21.22 7.47 13.94
CA ARG A 238 20.06 7.58 14.83
C ARG A 238 18.80 6.90 14.28
N LEU A 239 18.61 6.90 12.95
CA LEU A 239 17.45 6.26 12.32
C LEU A 239 17.64 4.74 12.22
N ALA A 240 18.88 4.28 12.02
CA ALA A 240 19.20 2.85 12.02
C ALA A 240 18.81 2.18 13.36
N GLY A 241 19.11 2.82 14.49
CA GLY A 241 18.72 2.31 15.82
C GLY A 241 17.20 2.25 16.03
N ALA A 242 16.45 3.25 15.55
CA ALA A 242 14.98 3.25 15.64
C ALA A 242 14.36 2.15 14.76
N VAL A 243 14.92 1.94 13.55
CA VAL A 243 14.52 0.85 12.66
C VAL A 243 14.79 -0.52 13.30
N GLU A 244 15.95 -0.71 13.92
CA GLU A 244 16.29 -1.95 14.61
C GLU A 244 15.35 -2.22 15.80
N ALA A 245 15.06 -1.20 16.61
CA ALA A 245 14.12 -1.32 17.73
C ALA A 245 12.72 -1.72 17.25
N PHE A 246 12.19 -1.03 16.23
CA PHE A 246 10.92 -1.39 15.57
C PHE A 246 10.95 -2.81 15.00
N PHE A 247 12.04 -3.18 14.34
CA PHE A 247 12.22 -4.51 13.75
C PHE A 247 12.14 -5.64 14.77
N VAL A 248 12.86 -5.49 15.88
CA VAL A 248 12.91 -6.47 16.97
C VAL A 248 11.59 -6.53 17.73
N ASP A 249 11.02 -5.37 18.07
CA ASP A 249 9.76 -5.30 18.80
C ASP A 249 8.62 -5.96 17.99
N LEU A 250 8.51 -5.64 16.70
CA LEU A 250 7.46 -6.24 15.87
C LEU A 250 7.64 -7.76 15.76
N ALA A 251 8.87 -8.24 15.52
CA ALA A 251 9.15 -9.67 15.44
C ALA A 251 8.75 -10.42 16.72
N ARG A 252 8.90 -9.79 17.89
CA ARG A 252 8.46 -10.33 19.19
C ARG A 252 6.95 -10.32 19.35
N ARG A 253 6.28 -9.22 19.00
CA ARG A 253 4.82 -9.08 19.14
C ARG A 253 4.05 -10.04 18.25
N THR A 254 4.61 -10.41 17.12
CA THR A 254 3.95 -11.26 16.13
C THR A 254 4.45 -12.69 16.16
N ASP A 255 5.21 -13.07 17.20
CA ASP A 255 5.86 -14.38 17.36
C ASP A 255 6.50 -14.88 16.05
N SER A 256 7.19 -13.97 15.36
CA SER A 256 7.79 -14.25 14.06
C SER A 256 8.85 -15.36 14.18
N PHE A 257 8.70 -16.41 13.39
CA PHE A 257 9.71 -17.47 13.33
C PHE A 257 11.00 -16.96 12.66
N PHE A 258 10.85 -16.01 11.73
CA PHE A 258 11.94 -15.34 11.05
C PHE A 258 11.53 -13.91 10.69
N ALA A 259 12.47 -12.97 10.79
CA ALA A 259 12.35 -11.67 10.17
C ALA A 259 13.71 -11.24 9.62
N CYS A 260 13.73 -10.37 8.62
CA CYS A 260 14.98 -9.79 8.13
C CYS A 260 14.84 -8.35 7.66
N ALA A 261 15.95 -7.62 7.75
CA ALA A 261 16.08 -6.29 7.17
C ALA A 261 17.35 -6.23 6.31
N ASP A 262 17.24 -5.75 5.07
CA ASP A 262 18.41 -5.55 4.21
C ASP A 262 18.19 -4.46 3.16
N VAL A 263 19.29 -3.85 2.71
CA VAL A 263 19.26 -2.81 1.69
C VAL A 263 19.55 -3.40 0.31
N ARG A 264 18.70 -3.09 -0.66
CA ARG A 264 18.73 -3.59 -2.04
C ARG A 264 18.66 -2.44 -3.04
N ARG A 265 19.15 -2.68 -4.26
CA ARG A 265 19.05 -1.73 -5.38
C ARG A 265 17.66 -1.65 -6.01
N SER A 266 16.87 -2.71 -5.85
CA SER A 266 15.51 -2.78 -6.40
C SER A 266 14.50 -2.83 -5.26
N ARG A 267 13.45 -2.03 -5.38
CA ARG A 267 12.27 -2.10 -4.51
C ARG A 267 11.49 -3.40 -4.70
N TYR A 268 11.67 -4.12 -5.81
CA TYR A 268 10.92 -5.33 -6.14
C TYR A 268 11.69 -6.63 -5.92
N ASN A 269 12.87 -6.55 -5.32
CA ASN A 269 13.73 -7.71 -5.07
C ASN A 269 14.01 -7.85 -3.58
N PRO A 270 13.07 -8.41 -2.79
CA PRO A 270 13.24 -8.62 -1.36
C PRO A 270 14.38 -9.63 -1.08
N PRO A 271 14.96 -9.62 0.14
CA PRO A 271 16.05 -10.54 0.50
C PRO A 271 15.62 -12.01 0.52
N VAL A 272 14.36 -12.32 0.85
CA VAL A 272 13.86 -13.70 0.96
C VAL A 272 13.21 -14.16 -0.35
N ALA A 273 13.54 -15.37 -0.77
CA ALA A 273 12.91 -16.00 -1.93
C ALA A 273 11.44 -16.32 -1.66
N MET A 274 10.58 -16.06 -2.63
CA MET A 274 9.17 -16.42 -2.56
C MET A 274 9.00 -17.92 -2.79
N ALA A 275 8.30 -18.60 -1.89
CA ALA A 275 7.84 -19.96 -2.12
C ALA A 275 6.72 -19.98 -3.16
N ARG A 276 6.70 -21.03 -3.99
CA ARG A 276 5.68 -21.21 -5.03
C ARG A 276 4.28 -21.48 -4.46
N TRP A 277 4.19 -22.12 -3.31
CA TRP A 277 2.94 -22.64 -2.74
C TRP A 277 2.67 -22.14 -1.31
N GLY A 278 3.19 -20.97 -0.95
CA GLY A 278 2.94 -20.37 0.37
C GLY A 278 3.72 -21.01 1.55
N GLU A 279 4.43 -22.11 1.33
CA GLU A 279 5.34 -22.71 2.31
C GLU A 279 6.51 -21.79 2.68
N TRP A 280 7.29 -22.16 3.70
CA TRP A 280 8.54 -21.49 4.02
C TRP A 280 9.66 -21.98 3.11
N ALA A 281 10.27 -21.06 2.34
CA ALA A 281 11.31 -21.42 1.37
C ALA A 281 12.66 -21.71 2.03
N GLY A 282 12.98 -21.04 3.14
CA GLY A 282 14.29 -21.09 3.78
C GLY A 282 14.91 -19.70 3.96
N LEU A 283 16.12 -19.68 4.49
CA LEU A 283 16.84 -18.44 4.80
C LEU A 283 17.44 -17.81 3.52
N PRO A 284 17.64 -16.49 3.50
CA PRO A 284 18.23 -15.80 2.36
C PRO A 284 19.68 -16.25 2.13
N ARG A 285 20.11 -16.36 0.86
CA ARG A 285 21.48 -16.77 0.50
C ARG A 285 22.55 -15.81 1.02
N GLN A 286 22.26 -14.52 1.03
CA GLN A 286 23.14 -13.48 1.55
C GLN A 286 22.68 -13.06 2.95
N ALA A 287 23.63 -12.86 3.88
CA ALA A 287 23.32 -12.36 5.21
C ALA A 287 22.63 -10.99 5.12
N PRO A 288 21.37 -10.86 5.58
CA PRO A 288 20.71 -9.58 5.76
C PRO A 288 21.46 -8.71 6.76
N TRP A 289 21.23 -7.39 6.76
CA TRP A 289 21.77 -6.52 7.80
C TRP A 289 21.30 -6.96 9.19
N LEU A 290 20.00 -7.19 9.34
CA LEU A 290 19.38 -7.74 10.56
C LEU A 290 18.65 -9.04 10.22
N SER A 291 18.84 -10.07 11.06
CA SER A 291 18.05 -11.29 11.02
C SER A 291 17.51 -11.61 12.42
N TRP A 292 16.21 -11.80 12.54
CA TRP A 292 15.57 -12.33 13.74
C TRP A 292 15.27 -13.81 13.53
N LEU A 293 15.63 -14.63 14.52
CA LEU A 293 15.42 -16.07 14.51
C LEU A 293 14.67 -16.45 15.79
N ALA A 294 13.50 -17.07 15.67
CA ALA A 294 12.81 -17.65 16.82
C ALA A 294 13.66 -18.77 17.47
N PRO A 295 13.41 -19.14 18.74
CA PRO A 295 14.31 -20.01 19.49
C PRO A 295 14.62 -21.35 18.84
N ASP A 296 13.63 -21.99 18.22
CA ASP A 296 13.78 -23.26 17.49
C ASP A 296 14.60 -23.12 16.21
N TYR A 297 14.45 -22.00 15.50
CA TYR A 297 15.28 -21.68 14.33
C TYR A 297 16.70 -21.31 14.75
N ALA A 298 16.85 -20.50 15.79
CA ALA A 298 18.12 -20.06 16.35
C ALA A 298 18.98 -21.26 16.77
N ALA A 299 18.39 -22.25 17.45
CA ALA A 299 19.07 -23.47 17.88
C ALA A 299 19.72 -24.25 16.71
N LEU A 300 19.15 -24.17 15.51
CA LEU A 300 19.71 -24.83 14.31
C LEU A 300 20.82 -24.01 13.65
N VAL A 301 20.75 -22.68 13.73
CA VAL A 301 21.57 -21.79 12.91
C VAL A 301 22.74 -21.18 13.69
N GLN A 302 22.62 -21.00 15.00
CA GLN A 302 23.55 -20.23 15.83
C GLN A 302 25.01 -20.67 15.69
N SER A 303 25.29 -21.98 15.59
CA SER A 303 26.65 -22.51 15.41
C SER A 303 27.31 -22.10 14.08
N HIS A 304 26.52 -21.65 13.11
CA HIS A 304 26.99 -21.20 11.79
C HIS A 304 27.18 -19.69 11.71
N LEU A 305 26.72 -18.92 12.71
CA LEU A 305 26.80 -17.47 12.74
C LEU A 305 28.17 -17.01 13.27
N THR A 306 29.20 -17.22 12.46
CA THR A 306 30.61 -16.96 12.82
C THR A 306 31.03 -15.50 12.75
N THR A 307 30.20 -14.64 12.15
CA THR A 307 30.48 -13.20 11.95
C THR A 307 29.28 -12.35 12.37
N GLY A 308 29.54 -11.08 12.69
CA GLY A 308 28.50 -10.16 13.17
C GLY A 308 28.31 -10.22 14.69
N GLU A 309 27.30 -9.51 15.17
CA GLU A 309 26.91 -9.47 16.58
C GLU A 309 25.67 -10.35 16.80
N LEU A 310 25.67 -11.10 17.90
CA LEU A 310 24.55 -11.92 18.33
C LEU A 310 23.97 -11.35 19.64
N ARG A 311 22.66 -11.15 19.67
CA ARG A 311 21.94 -10.70 20.86
C ARG A 311 20.80 -11.64 21.16
N GLU A 312 20.98 -12.43 22.21
CA GLU A 312 19.99 -13.39 22.68
C GLU A 312 18.90 -12.73 23.51
N SER A 313 17.69 -13.28 23.42
CA SER A 313 16.57 -13.00 24.30
C SER A 313 15.73 -14.25 24.50
N ASP A 314 14.85 -14.23 25.49
CA ASP A 314 13.88 -15.30 25.77
C ASP A 314 12.97 -15.62 24.57
N ARG A 315 12.71 -14.64 23.71
CA ARG A 315 11.84 -14.76 22.52
C ARG A 315 12.56 -15.08 21.22
N GLY A 316 13.90 -15.09 21.20
CA GLY A 316 14.65 -15.33 19.98
C GLY A 316 16.04 -14.70 19.97
N LEU A 317 16.71 -14.87 18.83
CA LEU A 317 18.07 -14.42 18.57
C LEU A 317 18.06 -13.35 17.48
N LEU A 318 18.61 -12.18 17.79
CA LEU A 318 18.94 -11.17 16.79
C LEU A 318 20.39 -11.37 16.32
N HIS A 319 20.57 -11.51 15.02
CA HIS A 319 21.87 -11.46 14.35
C HIS A 319 22.01 -10.15 13.57
N VAL A 320 23.06 -9.40 13.90
CA VAL A 320 23.44 -8.15 13.23
C VAL A 320 24.70 -8.44 12.42
N SER A 321 24.54 -8.73 11.13
CA SER A 321 25.67 -9.16 10.28
C SER A 321 26.68 -8.04 10.02
N ARG A 322 26.23 -6.78 10.10
CA ARG A 322 27.05 -5.58 9.88
C ARG A 322 26.56 -4.40 10.74
N PRO A 323 27.45 -3.49 11.16
CA PRO A 323 27.10 -2.40 12.07
C PRO A 323 26.22 -1.30 11.43
N SER A 324 26.03 -1.34 10.11
CA SER A 324 25.27 -0.33 9.38
C SER A 324 24.47 -0.95 8.22
N PRO A 325 23.27 -0.43 7.93
CA PRO A 325 22.47 -0.85 6.77
C PRO A 325 23.17 -0.58 5.43
N ALA A 326 24.19 0.28 5.38
CA ALA A 326 24.86 0.69 4.16
C ALA A 326 25.28 -0.50 3.27
N ILE A 327 25.01 -0.39 1.97
CA ILE A 327 25.41 -1.41 0.99
C ILE A 327 26.93 -1.35 0.84
N PRO A 328 27.63 -2.49 0.97
CA PRO A 328 29.06 -2.55 0.69
C PRO A 328 29.31 -2.19 -0.77
N ALA A 329 30.35 -1.38 -1.03
CA ALA A 329 30.77 -0.96 -2.37
C ALA A 329 31.04 -2.13 -3.35
N SER A 330 31.15 -3.37 -2.86
CA SER A 330 31.45 -4.59 -3.60
C SER A 330 30.30 -5.62 -3.67
N ALA A 331 29.04 -5.21 -3.53
CA ALA A 331 27.88 -6.12 -3.61
C ALA A 331 27.69 -6.84 -4.98
N THR A 332 28.63 -6.67 -5.92
CA THR A 332 28.69 -7.29 -7.25
C THR A 332 29.36 -8.65 -7.30
N THR A 333 29.98 -9.14 -6.22
CA THR A 333 30.58 -10.49 -6.18
C THR A 333 29.66 -11.46 -5.44
N GLU A 334 29.39 -12.64 -6.03
CA GLU A 334 28.71 -13.74 -5.35
C GLU A 334 29.45 -14.08 -4.07
N ARG A 335 28.93 -13.61 -2.93
CA ARG A 335 29.47 -13.93 -1.62
C ARG A 335 29.13 -15.38 -1.30
N GLU A 336 30.07 -16.06 -0.66
CA GLU A 336 29.78 -17.34 -0.02
C GLU A 336 28.56 -17.20 0.89
N PRO A 337 27.69 -18.23 0.92
CA PRO A 337 26.61 -18.31 1.88
C PRO A 337 27.09 -18.06 3.30
N TRP A 338 26.33 -17.27 4.06
CA TRP A 338 26.59 -17.02 5.48
C TRP A 338 26.22 -18.20 6.39
N ILE A 339 25.56 -19.20 5.82
CA ILE A 339 25.06 -20.42 6.46
C ILE A 339 25.15 -21.58 5.45
N PRO A 340 25.17 -22.85 5.89
CA PRO A 340 25.20 -23.99 4.99
C PRO A 340 24.05 -24.00 3.98
N GLU A 341 24.30 -24.53 2.78
CA GLU A 341 23.31 -24.55 1.68
C GLU A 341 22.01 -25.27 2.05
N ASP A 342 22.06 -26.19 3.01
CA ASP A 342 20.89 -26.91 3.50
C ASP A 342 19.81 -26.02 4.12
N PHE A 343 20.16 -24.81 4.57
CA PHE A 343 19.24 -23.83 5.13
C PHE A 343 18.67 -22.88 4.07
N LEU A 344 19.19 -22.94 2.84
CA LEU A 344 18.82 -22.07 1.74
C LEU A 344 17.76 -22.73 0.85
N PRO A 345 16.85 -21.94 0.25
CA PRO A 345 16.00 -22.44 -0.82
C PRO A 345 16.83 -22.82 -2.04
N LEU A 346 16.36 -23.83 -2.79
CA LEU A 346 16.86 -24.05 -4.14
C LEU A 346 16.23 -23.02 -5.06
N GLN A 347 17.07 -22.25 -5.76
CA GLN A 347 16.68 -21.29 -6.79
C GLN A 347 17.19 -21.87 -8.12
N GLY A 348 16.30 -22.55 -8.84
CA GLY A 348 16.64 -23.26 -10.08
C GLY A 348 16.36 -22.50 -11.36
N ASP A 349 15.64 -21.38 -11.29
CA ASP A 349 15.30 -20.58 -12.46
C ASP A 349 16.36 -19.48 -12.67
N ALA A 350 17.07 -19.55 -13.79
CA ALA A 350 18.05 -18.54 -14.17
C ALA A 350 17.39 -17.18 -14.48
N ASP A 351 16.12 -17.21 -14.90
CA ASP A 351 15.36 -16.05 -15.35
C ASP A 351 14.54 -15.43 -14.20
N ASP A 352 14.11 -16.21 -13.19
CA ASP A 352 13.46 -15.69 -11.98
C ASP A 352 14.07 -16.22 -10.67
N ARG A 353 15.20 -15.61 -10.28
CA ARG A 353 15.85 -15.86 -8.99
C ARG A 353 15.00 -15.47 -7.77
N ARG A 354 13.82 -14.86 -7.93
CA ARG A 354 12.96 -14.49 -6.80
C ARG A 354 12.12 -15.66 -6.30
N VAL A 355 11.89 -16.67 -7.13
CA VAL A 355 11.06 -17.82 -6.79
C VAL A 355 11.92 -19.00 -6.43
N ALA A 356 11.65 -19.60 -5.26
CA ALA A 356 12.26 -20.85 -4.87
C ALA A 356 11.62 -22.00 -5.66
N THR A 357 12.45 -22.84 -6.28
CA THR A 357 12.01 -24.08 -6.93
C THR A 357 11.88 -25.22 -5.93
N ALA A 358 12.54 -25.13 -4.77
CA ALA A 358 12.28 -25.98 -3.62
C ALA A 358 12.64 -25.29 -2.30
N THR A 359 12.03 -25.79 -1.22
CA THR A 359 12.33 -25.39 0.16
C THR A 359 13.69 -25.91 0.63
N ALA A 360 14.24 -25.26 1.65
CA ALA A 360 15.45 -25.66 2.34
C ALA A 360 15.34 -27.08 2.95
N ARG A 361 16.46 -27.79 3.05
CA ARG A 361 16.51 -29.14 3.63
C ARG A 361 16.38 -29.12 5.15
N ILE A 362 17.02 -28.14 5.79
CA ILE A 362 17.04 -27.94 7.23
C ILE A 362 16.27 -26.66 7.56
N MET A 363 15.23 -26.83 8.37
CA MET A 363 14.42 -25.78 8.98
C MET A 363 13.71 -26.38 10.20
N PRO A 364 13.14 -25.56 11.09
CA PRO A 364 12.29 -26.07 12.18
C PRO A 364 11.16 -26.95 11.66
N GLU A 365 10.84 -28.00 12.42
CA GLU A 365 9.85 -29.01 12.00
C GLU A 365 8.47 -28.40 11.76
N ARG A 366 8.07 -27.41 12.58
CA ARG A 366 6.81 -26.69 12.43
C ARG A 366 6.66 -25.90 11.12
N LEU A 367 7.76 -25.66 10.41
CA LEU A 367 7.76 -24.93 9.13
C LEU A 367 7.79 -25.87 7.92
N ARG A 368 7.93 -27.18 8.14
CA ARG A 368 7.83 -28.16 7.06
C ARG A 368 6.37 -28.27 6.64
N SER A 369 6.12 -28.07 5.36
CA SER A 369 4.77 -28.18 4.82
C SER A 369 4.15 -29.53 5.13
N THR A 370 3.00 -29.49 5.80
CA THR A 370 2.20 -30.69 6.10
C THR A 370 1.40 -31.15 4.90
N ARG A 371 1.12 -30.22 3.98
CA ARG A 371 0.55 -30.49 2.67
C ARG A 371 1.67 -31.00 1.78
N GLY A 372 1.99 -32.28 1.92
CA GLY A 372 2.95 -32.99 1.08
C GLY A 372 2.58 -32.91 -0.40
N LEU A 373 2.95 -31.81 -1.06
CA LEU A 373 2.89 -31.68 -2.50
C LEU A 373 4.04 -32.53 -3.03
N THR A 374 3.68 -33.77 -3.38
CA THR A 374 4.59 -34.79 -3.88
C THR A 374 5.39 -34.21 -5.04
N ARG A 375 6.73 -34.19 -4.89
CA ARG A 375 7.68 -33.85 -5.94
C ARG A 375 7.56 -34.83 -7.11
N SER A 376 6.65 -34.58 -8.05
CA SER A 376 6.73 -35.16 -9.39
C SER A 376 7.72 -34.31 -10.21
N ARG A 377 8.87 -34.92 -10.52
CA ARG A 377 9.94 -34.34 -11.35
C ARG A 377 9.46 -33.94 -12.73
#